data_AF-A0ABD4KUV7-F1
#
_entry.id   AF-A0ABD4KUV7-F1
#
_cell.length_a   1.000
_cell.length_b   1.000
_cell.length_c   1.000
_cell.angle_alpha   90.00
_cell.angle_beta   90.00
_cell.angle_gamma   90.00
#
_symmetry.space_group_name_H-M   'P 1'
#
loop_
_entity.id
_entity.type
_entity.pdbx_description
1 polymer ?
#
loop_
_entity_poly.entity_id
_entity_poly.type
_entity_poly.pdbx_seq_one_letter_code
_entity_poly.pdbx_strand_id
1 'polypeptide(L)'
;GSTWGKQPVLSTRVPSRINEQNTLTQFLVDLDCKSGGRGVRRRNEIALGEAVVKQLKRKSVELIIVNEIQELVEFSTAEQRQVIANTFKYISEEARVSFVLVGMPYADVIATEPQWNSRLSWRRKIHYFKLLKANSHSSRTASYGFDLEQKKHFARFVAGLSSRMGFDEPPVLTKNELLYPLFAMCRGECRALKLFLKDALLMSFNENADTIDRAIL
;
A
#
# COMPACT_ATOMS: atom_id res chain seq x y z
N GLY A 1 7.74 -2.97 19.67
CA GLY A 1 9.18 -2.92 19.33
C GLY A 1 9.89 -2.12 20.39
N SER A 2 11.18 -2.33 20.62
CA SER A 2 11.93 -1.49 21.56
C SER A 2 11.87 -0.03 21.09
N THR A 3 11.54 0.88 22.00
CA THR A 3 11.46 2.34 21.77
C THR A 3 12.77 2.98 21.29
N TRP A 4 13.84 2.18 21.19
CA TRP A 4 15.23 2.56 20.90
C TRP A 4 15.83 1.80 19.72
N GLY A 5 15.06 0.93 19.06
CA GLY A 5 15.53 0.21 17.87
C GLY A 5 15.65 1.12 16.65
N LYS A 6 16.61 0.83 15.78
CA LYS A 6 16.66 1.41 14.42
C LYS A 6 15.36 1.06 13.70
N GLN A 7 14.78 2.04 13.01
CA GLN A 7 13.56 1.88 12.24
C GLN A 7 13.84 2.41 10.82
N PRO A 8 14.43 1.59 9.93
CA PRO A 8 14.85 2.07 8.61
C PRO A 8 13.67 2.48 7.72
N VAL A 9 12.50 1.86 7.93
CA VAL A 9 11.26 2.16 7.21
C VAL A 9 10.20 2.67 8.18
N LEU A 10 9.69 3.86 7.92
CA LEU A 10 8.51 4.41 8.59
C LEU A 10 7.31 4.26 7.68
N SER A 11 6.24 3.61 8.16
CA SER A 11 4.93 3.64 7.49
C SER A 11 4.00 4.54 8.28
N THR A 12 3.42 5.53 7.62
CA THR A 12 2.52 6.53 8.19
C THR A 12 1.29 6.67 7.30
N ARG A 13 0.16 7.07 7.88
CA ARG A 13 -1.07 7.41 7.15
C ARG A 13 -1.27 8.91 7.15
N VAL A 14 -1.87 9.48 6.10
CA VAL A 14 -2.35 10.87 6.16
C VAL A 14 -3.49 10.96 7.19
N PRO A 15 -3.48 11.93 8.12
CA PRO A 15 -4.58 12.08 9.08
C PRO A 15 -5.85 12.60 8.41
N SER A 16 -7.01 12.08 8.83
CA SER A 16 -8.32 12.41 8.24
C SER A 16 -8.77 13.87 8.46
N ARG A 17 -8.12 14.60 9.39
CA ARG A 17 -8.23 16.06 9.51
C ARG A 17 -6.90 16.69 9.13
N ILE A 18 -6.85 17.24 7.93
CA ILE A 18 -5.61 17.71 7.35
C ILE A 18 -5.26 19.09 7.89
N ASN A 19 -4.23 19.12 8.71
CA ASN A 19 -3.53 20.32 9.13
C ASN A 19 -2.04 19.93 9.29
N GLU A 20 -1.12 20.84 9.01
CA GLU A 20 0.33 20.61 9.15
C GLU A 20 0.67 20.04 10.54
N GLN A 21 0.07 20.60 11.59
CA GLN A 21 0.23 20.13 12.96
C GLN A 21 -0.24 18.68 13.15
N ASN A 22 -1.36 18.29 12.53
CA ASN A 22 -1.91 16.94 12.65
C ASN A 22 -1.03 15.94 11.90
N THR A 23 -0.55 16.31 10.70
CA THR A 23 0.36 15.48 9.92
C THR A 23 1.66 15.26 10.68
N LEU A 24 2.29 16.31 11.19
CA LEU A 24 3.51 16.23 12.00
C LEU A 24 3.31 15.43 13.29
N THR A 25 2.15 15.57 13.93
CA THR A 25 1.81 14.78 15.13
C THR A 25 1.66 13.29 14.78
N GLN A 26 1.03 12.96 13.65
CA GLN A 26 0.90 11.59 13.16
C GLN A 26 2.28 10.96 12.91
N PHE A 27 3.21 11.69 12.28
CA PHE A 27 4.60 11.26 12.13
C PHE A 27 5.28 10.93 13.47
N LEU A 28 5.08 11.77 14.49
CA LEU A 28 5.65 11.54 15.82
C LEU A 28 5.05 10.33 16.53
N VAL A 29 3.73 10.12 16.38
CA VAL A 29 3.04 8.93 16.92
C VAL A 29 3.55 7.66 16.24
N ASP A 30 3.65 7.66 14.92
CA ASP A 30 4.10 6.49 14.14
C ASP A 30 5.60 6.19 14.33
N LEU A 31 6.39 7.20 14.74
CA LEU A 31 7.75 7.05 15.22
C LEU A 31 7.83 6.58 16.69
N ASP A 32 6.76 6.04 17.27
CA ASP A 32 6.67 5.52 18.66
C ASP A 32 7.22 6.51 19.70
N CYS A 33 7.13 7.81 19.41
CA CYS A 33 7.39 8.82 20.42
C CYS A 33 6.16 8.85 21.31
N LYS A 34 6.16 8.02 22.35
CA LYS A 34 5.33 8.27 23.54
C LYS A 34 5.71 9.67 24.03
N SER A 35 4.98 10.69 23.58
CA SER A 35 4.94 11.96 24.28
C SER A 35 4.40 11.62 25.65
N GLY A 36 5.29 11.44 26.63
CA GLY A 36 4.91 11.36 28.03
C GLY A 36 3.90 12.46 28.30
N GLY A 37 2.81 12.12 28.98
CA GLY A 37 1.55 12.87 29.11
C GLY A 37 1.63 14.25 29.78
N ARG A 38 2.60 15.08 29.42
CA ARG A 38 2.72 16.49 29.81
C ARG A 38 3.15 17.28 28.58
N GLY A 39 2.16 17.91 27.92
CA GLY A 39 2.42 19.06 27.07
C GLY A 39 2.26 18.86 25.57
N VAL A 40 1.12 18.34 25.10
CA VAL A 40 0.55 18.78 23.81
C VAL A 40 -0.09 20.16 24.01
N ARG A 41 0.64 21.10 24.63
CA ARG A 41 0.28 22.51 24.67
C ARG A 41 0.90 23.10 23.42
N ARG A 42 0.06 23.43 22.42
CA ARG A 42 0.36 24.25 21.23
C ARG A 42 1.86 24.39 20.95
N ARG A 43 2.49 23.34 20.42
CA ARG A 43 3.84 23.50 19.86
C ARG A 43 3.69 24.23 18.53
N ASN A 44 4.51 25.25 18.30
CA ASN A 44 4.65 25.89 16.99
C ASN A 44 4.97 24.82 15.93
N GLU A 45 4.40 24.94 14.73
CA GLU A 45 4.59 24.03 13.59
C GLU A 45 6.08 23.78 13.30
N ILE A 46 6.89 24.83 13.40
CA ILE A 46 8.36 24.78 13.23
C ILE A 46 8.99 23.81 14.24
N ALA A 47 8.61 23.89 15.52
CA ALA A 47 9.16 23.03 16.57
C ALA A 47 8.69 21.57 16.43
N LEU A 48 7.53 21.34 15.82
CA LEU A 48 7.06 19.99 15.49
C LEU A 48 7.87 19.41 14.31
N GLY A 49 8.14 20.21 13.27
CA GLY A 49 8.97 19.82 12.13
C GLY A 49 10.38 19.42 12.55
N GLU A 50 11.05 20.25 13.36
CA GLU A 50 12.39 19.95 13.89
C GLU A 50 12.41 18.69 14.76
N ALA A 51 11.36 18.48 15.57
CA ALA A 51 11.22 17.27 16.38
C ALA A 51 11.11 16.01 15.50
N VAL A 52 10.33 16.07 14.42
CA VAL A 52 10.21 14.97 13.45
C VAL A 52 11.56 14.67 12.81
N VAL A 53 12.27 15.69 12.28
CA VAL A 53 13.59 15.52 11.66
C VAL A 53 14.59 14.91 12.64
N LYS A 54 14.62 15.38 13.90
CA LYS A 54 15.52 14.85 14.92
C LYS A 54 15.24 13.38 15.22
N GLN A 55 13.97 12.98 15.26
CA GLN A 55 13.59 11.59 15.51
C GLN A 55 13.86 10.69 14.31
N LEU A 56 13.64 11.16 13.08
CA LEU A 56 14.00 10.45 11.86
C LEU A 56 15.51 10.16 11.81
N LYS A 57 16.34 11.17 12.08
CA LYS A 57 17.80 11.03 12.18
C LYS A 57 18.21 10.06 13.28
N ARG A 58 17.60 10.19 14.47
CA ARG A 58 17.89 9.33 15.62
C ARG A 58 17.54 7.87 15.39
N LYS A 59 16.43 7.59 14.72
CA LYS A 59 15.99 6.23 14.38
C LYS A 59 16.65 5.67 13.12
N SER A 60 17.48 6.47 12.44
CA SER A 60 18.11 6.13 11.15
C SER A 60 17.06 5.68 10.12
N VAL A 61 15.97 6.43 10.02
CA VAL A 61 14.96 6.22 8.98
C VAL A 61 15.58 6.60 7.65
N GLU A 62 15.42 5.74 6.64
CA GLU A 62 15.90 5.97 5.27
C GLU A 62 14.73 6.12 4.30
N LEU A 63 13.58 5.49 4.62
CA LEU A 63 12.39 5.45 3.79
C LEU A 63 11.13 5.77 4.59
N ILE A 64 10.32 6.67 4.08
CA ILE A 64 8.99 7.01 4.60
C ILE A 64 7.94 6.57 3.58
N ILE A 65 7.03 5.70 3.98
CA ILE A 65 5.87 5.28 3.21
C ILE A 65 4.64 6.02 3.74
N VAL A 66 4.09 6.92 2.94
CA VAL A 66 2.86 7.66 3.25
C VAL A 66 1.69 7.01 2.54
N ASN A 67 0.83 6.34 3.30
CA ASN A 67 -0.36 5.67 2.81
C ASN A 67 -1.57 6.60 2.75
N GLU A 68 -2.52 6.24 1.88
CA GLU A 68 -3.80 6.93 1.68
C GLU A 68 -3.63 8.40 1.28
N ILE A 69 -2.62 8.69 0.46
CA ILE A 69 -2.31 10.07 0.04
C ILE A 69 -3.49 10.72 -0.68
N GLN A 70 -4.43 9.95 -1.22
CA GLN A 70 -5.62 10.51 -1.83
C GLN A 70 -6.54 11.25 -0.85
N GLU A 71 -6.52 10.91 0.44
CA GLU A 71 -7.23 11.70 1.48
C GLU A 71 -6.70 13.15 1.49
N LEU A 72 -5.42 13.34 1.15
CA LEU A 72 -4.83 14.67 1.02
C LEU A 72 -5.49 15.49 -0.09
N VAL A 73 -5.86 14.87 -1.20
CA VAL A 73 -6.57 15.56 -2.29
C VAL A 73 -8.03 15.83 -1.92
N GLU A 74 -8.69 14.85 -1.29
CA GLU A 74 -10.12 14.89 -1.00
C GLU A 74 -10.48 15.88 0.12
N PHE A 75 -9.66 15.94 1.17
CA PHE A 75 -10.02 16.64 2.40
C PHE A 75 -9.22 17.92 2.66
N SER A 76 -8.38 18.36 1.71
CA SER A 76 -7.60 19.59 1.90
C SER A 76 -7.67 20.57 0.74
N THR A 77 -7.58 21.85 1.08
CA THR A 77 -7.57 22.95 0.11
C THR A 77 -6.23 23.04 -0.61
N ALA A 78 -6.17 23.71 -1.76
CA ALA A 78 -4.92 23.91 -2.50
C ALA A 78 -3.81 24.53 -1.64
N GLU A 79 -4.16 25.46 -0.75
CA GLU A 79 -3.24 26.06 0.21
C GLU A 79 -2.69 25.04 1.22
N GLN A 80 -3.54 24.19 1.78
CA GLN A 80 -3.12 23.15 2.72
C GLN A 80 -2.22 22.10 2.05
N ARG A 81 -2.50 21.74 0.80
CA ARG A 81 -1.64 20.82 0.01
C ARG A 81 -0.28 21.43 -0.24
N GLN A 82 -0.23 22.73 -0.53
CA GLN A 82 1.02 23.46 -0.70
C GLN A 82 1.84 23.51 0.59
N VAL A 83 1.20 23.75 1.73
CA VAL A 83 1.86 23.73 3.05
C VAL A 83 2.46 22.35 3.31
N ILE A 84 1.70 21.27 3.14
CA ILE A 84 2.20 19.91 3.38
C ILE A 84 3.32 19.53 2.41
N ALA A 85 3.23 19.95 1.14
CA ALA A 85 4.30 19.76 0.18
C ALA A 85 5.61 20.42 0.64
N ASN A 86 5.52 21.63 1.19
CA ASN A 86 6.67 22.35 1.75
C ASN A 86 7.21 21.65 3.01
N THR A 87 6.33 21.16 3.90
CA THR A 87 6.73 20.39 5.08
C THR A 87 7.46 19.09 4.68
N PHE A 88 6.95 18.36 3.69
CA PHE A 88 7.59 17.13 3.21
C PHE A 88 8.93 17.41 2.53
N LYS A 89 9.02 18.52 1.77
CA LYS A 89 10.30 18.99 1.21
C LYS A 89 11.32 19.23 2.33
N TYR A 90 10.94 19.99 3.35
CA TYR A 90 11.81 20.27 4.50
C TYR A 90 12.27 18.98 5.19
N ILE A 91 11.35 18.04 5.47
CA ILE A 91 11.69 16.76 6.10
C ILE A 91 12.64 15.93 5.22
N SER A 92 12.37 15.85 3.91
CA SER A 92 13.19 15.10 2.95
C SER A 92 14.62 15.62 2.90
N GLU A 93 14.79 16.95 2.76
CA GLU A 93 16.10 17.60 2.63
C GLU A 93 16.88 17.54 3.95
N GLU A 94 16.22 17.85 5.07
CA GLU A 94 16.87 17.90 6.37
C GLU A 94 17.20 16.52 6.94
N ALA A 95 16.27 15.57 6.87
CA ALA A 95 16.48 14.22 7.38
C ALA A 95 17.19 13.30 6.37
N ARG A 96 17.35 13.73 5.11
CA ARG A 96 17.90 12.94 3.99
C ARG A 96 17.16 11.61 3.80
N VAL A 97 15.84 11.67 3.83
CA VAL A 97 14.94 10.50 3.75
C VAL A 97 14.20 10.47 2.42
N SER A 98 13.98 9.28 1.90
CA SER A 98 13.17 9.08 0.69
C SER A 98 11.69 8.93 1.04
N PHE A 99 10.81 9.49 0.21
CA PHE A 99 9.36 9.34 0.34
C PHE A 99 8.79 8.39 -0.71
N VAL A 100 7.88 7.52 -0.29
CA VAL A 100 7.03 6.69 -1.14
C VAL A 100 5.59 7.05 -0.81
N LEU A 101 4.89 7.62 -1.78
CA LEU A 101 3.48 7.96 -1.64
C LEU A 101 2.63 6.84 -2.22
N VAL A 102 1.73 6.29 -1.41
CA VAL A 102 0.84 5.19 -1.79
C VAL A 102 -0.60 5.67 -1.63
N GLY A 103 -1.40 5.45 -2.66
CA GLY A 103 -2.81 5.82 -2.63
C GLY A 103 -3.60 5.22 -3.77
N MET A 104 -4.87 5.58 -3.79
CA MET A 104 -5.81 5.15 -4.82
C MET A 104 -5.44 5.72 -6.21
N PRO A 105 -5.90 5.13 -7.32
CA PRO A 105 -5.53 5.56 -8.67
C PRO A 105 -5.84 7.03 -9.00
N TYR A 106 -6.78 7.67 -8.32
CA TYR A 106 -7.07 9.10 -8.49
C TYR A 106 -6.11 10.01 -7.73
N ALA A 107 -5.19 9.46 -6.92
CA ALA A 107 -4.04 10.17 -6.39
C ALA A 107 -3.10 10.68 -7.49
N ASP A 108 -3.29 10.25 -8.75
CA ASP A 108 -2.64 10.85 -9.92
C ASP A 108 -2.89 12.38 -10.00
N VAL A 109 -3.96 12.89 -9.39
CA VAL A 109 -4.21 14.34 -9.24
C VAL A 109 -3.08 15.03 -8.48
N ILE A 110 -2.46 14.37 -7.50
CA ILE A 110 -1.29 14.92 -6.79
C ILE A 110 -0.13 15.15 -7.77
N ALA A 111 0.02 14.26 -8.74
CA ALA A 111 1.04 14.41 -9.77
C ALA A 111 0.74 15.56 -10.76
N THR A 112 -0.47 16.11 -10.77
CA THR A 112 -0.78 17.34 -11.53
C THR A 112 -0.33 18.60 -10.80
N GLU A 113 -0.10 18.54 -9.49
CA GLU A 113 0.39 19.69 -8.71
C GLU A 113 1.89 19.90 -8.95
N PRO A 114 2.34 21.09 -9.41
CA PRO A 114 3.74 21.31 -9.80
C PRO A 114 4.78 20.98 -8.72
N GLN A 115 4.44 21.24 -7.45
CA GLN A 115 5.33 21.02 -6.31
C GLN A 115 5.56 19.53 -6.00
N TRP A 116 4.56 18.69 -6.24
CA TRP A 116 4.66 17.25 -6.09
C TRP A 116 5.21 16.60 -7.35
N ASN A 117 4.76 17.03 -8.52
CA ASN A 117 5.15 16.50 -9.82
C ASN A 117 6.67 16.48 -10.01
N SER A 118 7.36 17.56 -9.62
CA SER A 118 8.82 17.68 -9.68
C SER A 118 9.58 16.74 -8.74
N ARG A 119 8.92 16.25 -7.68
CA ARG A 119 9.49 15.36 -6.66
C ARG A 119 9.10 13.89 -6.85
N LEU A 120 8.07 13.63 -7.66
CA LEU A 120 7.62 12.29 -8.01
C LEU A 120 8.45 11.74 -9.17
N SER A 121 9.68 11.33 -8.89
CA SER A 121 10.63 10.80 -9.88
C SER A 121 10.19 9.46 -10.48
N TRP A 122 9.52 8.61 -9.70
CA TRP A 122 9.06 7.29 -10.13
C TRP A 122 7.57 7.14 -9.89
N ARG A 123 6.84 6.73 -10.92
CA ARG A 123 5.40 6.45 -10.84
C ARG A 123 5.16 5.03 -11.30
N ARG A 124 4.52 4.25 -10.43
CA ARG A 124 4.12 2.88 -10.76
C ARG A 124 2.66 2.69 -10.41
N LYS A 125 1.90 2.19 -11.37
CA LYS A 125 0.53 1.75 -11.17
C LYS A 125 0.53 0.25 -10.97
N ILE A 126 0.00 -0.20 -9.84
CA ILE A 126 -0.21 -1.62 -9.58
C ILE A 126 -1.57 -1.98 -10.18
N HIS A 127 -1.55 -2.72 -11.27
CA HIS A 127 -2.77 -3.18 -11.93
C HIS A 127 -3.29 -4.47 -11.30
N TYR A 128 -4.60 -4.67 -11.38
CA TYR A 128 -5.19 -5.98 -11.14
C TYR A 128 -4.64 -7.01 -12.14
N PHE A 129 -4.64 -8.26 -11.72
CA PHE A 129 -4.29 -9.35 -12.62
C PHE A 129 -5.28 -9.40 -13.79
N LYS A 130 -4.80 -9.67 -15.00
CA LYS A 130 -5.64 -9.78 -16.20
C LYS A 130 -5.28 -11.04 -16.96
N LEU A 131 -6.23 -11.96 -17.13
CA LEU A 131 -5.98 -13.16 -17.96
C LEU A 131 -6.28 -12.97 -19.44
N LEU A 132 -6.97 -11.88 -19.80
CA LEU A 132 -7.39 -11.58 -21.16
C LEU A 132 -6.69 -10.32 -21.67
N LYS A 133 -6.29 -10.36 -22.94
CA LYS A 133 -5.71 -9.24 -23.67
C LYS A 133 -6.56 -8.97 -24.91
N ALA A 134 -6.81 -7.69 -25.18
CA ALA A 134 -7.47 -7.28 -26.42
C ALA A 134 -6.51 -7.48 -27.60
N ASN A 135 -6.96 -8.19 -28.62
CA ASN A 135 -6.25 -8.37 -29.88
C ASN A 135 -6.59 -7.18 -30.78
N SER A 136 -5.69 -6.22 -30.87
CA SER A 136 -5.85 -5.06 -31.77
C SER A 136 -5.44 -5.44 -33.20
N HIS A 137 -6.30 -6.17 -33.89
CA HIS A 137 -6.20 -6.38 -35.33
C HIS A 137 -7.47 -5.86 -36.00
N SER A 138 -7.42 -4.60 -36.42
CA SER A 138 -8.08 -4.00 -37.59
C SER A 138 -9.57 -4.29 -37.88
N SER A 139 -10.36 -4.74 -36.91
CA SER A 139 -11.80 -5.02 -37.10
C SER A 139 -12.63 -4.26 -36.05
N ARG A 140 -13.82 -3.81 -36.45
CA ARG A 140 -14.80 -3.07 -35.62
C ARG A 140 -15.29 -3.83 -34.37
N THR A 141 -14.80 -5.04 -34.12
CA THR A 141 -15.14 -5.87 -32.96
C THR A 141 -13.86 -6.25 -32.20
N ALA A 142 -13.79 -5.87 -30.91
CA ALA A 142 -12.66 -6.23 -30.06
C ALA A 142 -12.65 -7.75 -29.81
N SER A 143 -11.67 -8.45 -30.37
CA SER A 143 -11.40 -9.86 -30.04
C SER A 143 -10.52 -9.94 -28.80
N TYR A 144 -10.82 -10.85 -27.88
CA TYR A 144 -10.03 -11.08 -26.66
C TYR A 144 -9.32 -12.43 -26.76
N GLY A 145 -8.01 -12.42 -26.54
CA GLY A 145 -7.18 -13.62 -26.41
C GLY A 145 -6.72 -13.84 -24.97
N PHE A 146 -6.35 -15.06 -24.64
CA PHE A 146 -5.69 -15.35 -23.36
C PHE A 146 -4.26 -14.81 -23.36
N ASP A 147 -3.93 -14.03 -22.34
CA ASP A 147 -2.57 -13.58 -22.08
C ASP A 147 -1.84 -14.65 -21.25
N LEU A 148 -1.04 -15.46 -21.94
CA LEU A 148 -0.29 -16.56 -21.31
C LEU A 148 0.71 -16.08 -20.28
N GLU A 149 1.31 -14.89 -20.46
CA GLU A 149 2.29 -14.35 -19.52
C GLU A 149 1.61 -13.85 -18.24
N GLN A 150 0.47 -13.16 -18.38
CA GLN A 150 -0.31 -12.77 -17.21
C GLN A 150 -0.93 -13.97 -16.49
N LYS A 151 -1.32 -15.02 -17.23
CA LYS A 151 -1.74 -16.29 -16.63
C LYS A 151 -0.64 -16.91 -15.79
N LYS A 152 0.59 -17.01 -16.33
CA LYS A 152 1.75 -17.51 -15.58
C LYS A 152 2.04 -16.63 -14.36
N HIS A 153 1.93 -15.31 -14.50
CA HIS A 153 2.14 -14.38 -13.39
C HIS A 153 1.12 -14.58 -12.26
N PHE A 154 -0.16 -14.70 -12.60
CA PHE A 154 -1.22 -14.99 -11.62
C PHE A 154 -1.03 -16.36 -10.97
N ALA A 155 -0.71 -17.40 -11.76
CA ALA A 155 -0.43 -18.74 -11.23
C ALA A 155 0.76 -18.74 -10.25
N ARG A 156 1.84 -18.01 -10.56
CA ARG A 156 3.00 -17.86 -9.65
C ARG A 156 2.61 -17.15 -8.36
N PHE A 157 1.78 -16.11 -8.46
CA PHE A 157 1.27 -15.41 -7.28
C PHE A 157 0.45 -16.35 -6.39
N VAL A 158 -0.50 -17.09 -6.97
CA VAL A 158 -1.33 -18.07 -6.27
C VAL A 158 -0.49 -19.19 -5.65
N ALA A 159 0.50 -19.74 -6.37
CA ALA A 159 1.43 -20.73 -5.83
C ALA A 159 2.21 -20.19 -4.60
N GLY A 160 2.59 -18.91 -4.67
CA GLY A 160 3.21 -18.21 -3.55
C GLY A 160 2.29 -18.10 -2.33
N LEU A 161 0.98 -17.96 -2.53
CA LEU A 161 0.02 -18.00 -1.43
C LEU A 161 -0.14 -19.41 -0.88
N SER A 162 -0.39 -20.41 -1.73
CA SER A 162 -0.54 -21.82 -1.33
C SER A 162 0.61 -22.33 -0.47
N SER A 163 1.85 -22.05 -0.89
CA SER A 163 3.06 -22.46 -0.15
C SER A 163 3.20 -21.84 1.24
N ARG A 164 2.43 -20.79 1.56
CA ARG A 164 2.49 -20.06 2.83
C ARG A 164 1.20 -20.19 3.65
N MET A 165 0.31 -21.11 3.27
CA MET A 165 -0.95 -21.35 3.98
C MET A 165 -0.78 -22.15 5.28
N GLY A 166 0.35 -22.83 5.46
CA GLY A 166 0.68 -23.53 6.71
C GLY A 166 0.16 -24.98 6.80
N PHE A 167 -0.33 -25.54 5.70
CA PHE A 167 -0.59 -26.98 5.59
C PHE A 167 0.71 -27.78 5.45
N ASP A 168 0.71 -29.02 5.94
CA ASP A 168 1.80 -29.97 5.71
C ASP A 168 1.94 -30.26 4.20
N GLU A 169 0.81 -30.41 3.51
CA GLU A 169 0.73 -30.51 2.05
C GLU A 169 0.09 -29.25 1.44
N PRO A 170 0.89 -28.37 0.79
CA PRO A 170 0.38 -27.13 0.22
C PRO A 170 -0.68 -27.36 -0.87
N PRO A 171 -1.80 -26.62 -0.86
CA PRO A 171 -2.89 -26.82 -1.81
C PRO A 171 -2.48 -26.44 -3.23
N VAL A 172 -2.78 -27.31 -4.20
CA VAL A 172 -2.39 -27.12 -5.61
C VAL A 172 -3.43 -26.27 -6.37
N LEU A 173 -3.46 -24.98 -6.05
CA LEU A 173 -4.40 -24.00 -6.62
C LEU A 173 -4.04 -23.53 -8.05
N THR A 174 -2.92 -23.99 -8.60
CA THR A 174 -2.42 -23.58 -9.92
C THR A 174 -2.99 -24.37 -11.09
N LYS A 175 -3.69 -25.48 -10.81
CA LYS A 175 -4.39 -26.27 -11.84
C LYS A 175 -5.44 -25.39 -12.53
N ASN A 176 -5.56 -25.50 -13.85
CA ASN A 176 -6.51 -24.66 -14.63
C ASN A 176 -7.95 -24.75 -14.09
N GLU A 177 -8.35 -25.92 -13.60
CA GLU A 177 -9.67 -26.18 -13.02
C GLU A 177 -9.98 -25.33 -11.79
N LEU A 178 -8.95 -24.91 -11.04
CA LEU A 178 -9.08 -24.04 -9.87
C LEU A 178 -8.66 -22.61 -10.18
N LEU A 179 -7.59 -22.43 -10.94
CA LEU A 179 -7.02 -21.13 -11.25
C LEU A 179 -7.99 -20.23 -12.02
N TYR A 180 -8.75 -20.77 -12.98
CA TYR A 180 -9.73 -19.97 -13.74
C TYR A 180 -10.95 -19.57 -12.89
N PRO A 181 -11.60 -20.48 -12.12
CA PRO A 181 -12.63 -20.08 -11.18
C PRO A 181 -12.15 -19.08 -10.12
N LEU A 182 -10.96 -19.28 -9.55
CA LEU A 182 -10.36 -18.33 -8.60
C LEU A 182 -10.18 -16.95 -9.23
N PHE A 183 -9.73 -16.88 -10.48
CA PHE A 183 -9.63 -15.63 -11.21
C PHE A 183 -11.00 -15.00 -11.49
N ALA A 184 -11.99 -15.80 -11.90
CA ALA A 184 -13.34 -15.32 -12.18
C ALA A 184 -14.01 -14.75 -10.92
N MET A 185 -13.82 -15.39 -9.78
CA MET A 185 -14.31 -14.94 -8.48
C MET A 185 -13.64 -13.62 -8.06
N CYS A 186 -12.31 -13.54 -8.09
CA CYS A 186 -11.61 -12.36 -7.59
C CYS A 186 -11.54 -11.21 -8.61
N ARG A 187 -11.82 -11.48 -9.90
CA ARG A 187 -11.69 -10.53 -11.01
C ARG A 187 -10.30 -9.88 -11.10
N GLY A 188 -9.28 -10.60 -10.64
CA GLY A 188 -7.90 -10.13 -10.54
C GLY A 188 -7.60 -9.21 -9.35
N GLU A 189 -8.56 -8.98 -8.45
CA GLU A 189 -8.34 -8.20 -7.21
C GLU A 189 -7.72 -9.08 -6.12
N CYS A 190 -6.55 -8.66 -5.63
CA CYS A 190 -5.83 -9.39 -4.59
C CYS A 190 -6.61 -9.45 -3.26
N ARG A 191 -7.36 -8.41 -2.92
CA ARG A 191 -8.15 -8.36 -1.67
C ARG A 191 -9.29 -9.37 -1.70
N ALA A 192 -10.04 -9.44 -2.80
CA ALA A 192 -11.10 -10.43 -2.99
C ALA A 192 -10.54 -11.85 -2.92
N LEU A 193 -9.42 -12.11 -3.60
CA LEU A 193 -8.73 -13.41 -3.55
C LEU A 193 -8.31 -13.78 -2.12
N LYS A 194 -7.72 -12.82 -1.37
CA LYS A 194 -7.30 -13.04 0.01
C LYS A 194 -8.47 -13.39 0.92
N LEU A 195 -9.58 -12.67 0.83
CA LEU A 195 -10.76 -12.90 1.66
C LEU A 195 -11.34 -14.28 1.40
N PHE A 196 -11.53 -14.63 0.13
CA PHE A 196 -12.04 -15.94 -0.27
C PHE A 196 -11.15 -17.09 0.23
N LEU A 197 -9.83 -16.99 0.01
CA LEU A 197 -8.90 -18.03 0.49
C LEU A 197 -8.83 -18.09 2.01
N LYS A 198 -9.00 -16.96 2.72
CA LYS A 198 -9.10 -16.95 4.18
C LYS A 198 -10.34 -17.70 4.65
N ASP A 199 -11.48 -17.51 3.99
CA ASP A 199 -12.71 -18.19 4.36
C ASP A 199 -12.62 -19.69 4.06
N ALA A 200 -12.02 -20.06 2.92
CA ALA A 200 -11.71 -21.47 2.59
C ALA A 200 -10.77 -22.12 3.61
N LEU A 201 -9.75 -21.40 4.08
CA LEU A 201 -8.87 -21.87 5.16
C LEU A 201 -9.64 -22.13 6.47
N LEU A 202 -10.57 -21.25 6.82
CA LEU A 202 -11.39 -21.43 8.03
C LEU A 202 -12.35 -22.62 7.91
N MET A 203 -12.93 -22.85 6.72
CA MET A 203 -13.76 -24.01 6.45
C MET A 203 -12.96 -25.32 6.53
N SER A 204 -11.80 -25.37 5.88
CA SER A 204 -10.88 -26.51 5.96
C SER A 204 -10.49 -26.84 7.40
N PHE A 205 -10.23 -25.82 8.23
CA PHE A 205 -9.93 -26.02 9.64
C PHE A 205 -11.12 -26.58 10.44
N ASN A 206 -12.34 -26.10 10.17
CA ASN A 206 -13.55 -26.62 10.82
C ASN A 206 -13.87 -28.06 10.42
N GLU A 207 -13.51 -28.46 9.20
CA GLU A 207 -13.73 -29.81 8.67
C GLU A 207 -12.57 -30.77 8.97
N ASN A 208 -11.52 -30.32 9.69
CA ASN A 208 -10.26 -31.04 9.90
C ASN A 208 -9.67 -31.58 8.58
N ALA A 209 -9.77 -30.80 7.50
CA ALA A 209 -9.20 -31.15 6.21
C ALA A 209 -7.70 -30.80 6.17
N ASP A 210 -6.90 -31.73 5.65
CA ASP A 210 -5.43 -31.59 5.60
C ASP A 210 -4.95 -30.61 4.51
N THR A 211 -5.83 -30.19 3.60
CA THR A 211 -5.53 -29.23 2.53
C THR A 211 -6.79 -28.55 1.98
N ILE A 212 -6.60 -27.59 1.05
CA ILE A 212 -7.70 -26.93 0.33
C ILE A 212 -7.81 -27.49 -1.09
N ASP A 213 -8.92 -28.18 -1.33
CA ASP A 213 -9.27 -28.76 -2.62
C ASP A 213 -10.55 -28.17 -3.19
N ARG A 214 -10.93 -28.61 -4.40
CA ARG A 214 -12.15 -28.22 -5.10
C ARG A 214 -13.44 -28.42 -4.29
N ALA A 215 -13.46 -29.32 -3.32
CA ALA A 215 -14.64 -29.52 -2.48
C ALA A 215 -14.90 -28.35 -1.52
N ILE A 216 -13.83 -27.63 -1.14
CA ILE A 216 -13.84 -26.55 -0.15
C ILE A 216 -13.95 -25.17 -0.83
N LEU A 217 -13.55 -25.06 -2.12
CA LEU A 217 -13.57 -23.84 -2.94
C LEU A 217 -14.81 -23.76 -3.83
#